data_AF-A0A933QVW3-F1
#
_entry.id   AF-A0A933QVW3-F1
#
_cell.length_a   1.000
_cell.length_b   1.000
_cell.length_c   1.000
_cell.angle_alpha   90.00
_cell.angle_beta   90.00
_cell.angle_gamma   90.00
#
_symmetry.space_group_name_H-M   'P 1'
#
loop_
_entity.id
_entity.type
_entity.pdbx_description
1 polymer ?
#
loop_
_entity_poly.entity_id
_entity_poly.type
_entity_poly.pdbx_seq_one_letter_code
_entity_poly.pdbx_strand_id
1 'polypeptide(L)'
;MDPLEFAETLKLSINYAIEAHQFNPQKPNNALRFWDMQTPYAIHPIWCAITLLTETKLPDEIRIPGYQALLWHDILEDTTISLPDDASDTVKQLVQDMTFQNFDDEIEHLWEKSDTVKLLKLYDKTSILLDAVWMDKAKWNKHVEHARKLLDFVMNKYGELNIVNIARVICIPK
;
A
#
# COMPACT_ATOMS: atom_id res chain seq x y z
N MET A 1 19.50 -3.82 -12.42
CA MET A 1 19.28 -2.39 -12.70
C MET A 1 20.50 -1.63 -12.24
N ASP A 2 20.92 -0.59 -12.94
CA ASP A 2 21.99 0.28 -12.46
C ASP A 2 21.53 1.02 -11.17
N PRO A 3 22.35 1.13 -10.11
CA PRO A 3 21.93 1.77 -8.87
C PRO A 3 21.51 3.24 -9.01
N LEU A 4 22.13 4.00 -9.91
CA LEU A 4 21.77 5.40 -10.16
C LEU A 4 20.47 5.49 -10.95
N GLU A 5 20.28 4.62 -11.93
CA GLU A 5 19.02 4.49 -12.66
C GLU A 5 17.86 4.16 -11.70
N PHE A 6 18.03 3.18 -10.81
CA PHE A 6 17.03 2.83 -9.81
C PHE A 6 16.72 4.01 -8.86
N ALA A 7 17.74 4.72 -8.40
CA ALA A 7 17.56 5.87 -7.53
C ALA A 7 16.76 6.99 -8.21
N GLU A 8 16.99 7.23 -9.50
CA GLU A 8 16.22 8.22 -10.26
C GLU A 8 14.77 7.73 -10.48
N THR A 9 14.55 6.46 -10.83
CA THR A 9 13.19 5.89 -10.94
C THR A 9 12.42 5.99 -9.63
N LEU A 10 13.07 5.71 -8.49
CA LEU A 10 12.46 5.83 -7.17
C LEU A 10 12.06 7.27 -6.88
N LYS A 11 12.97 8.23 -7.10
CA LYS A 11 12.70 9.66 -6.93
C LYS A 11 11.52 10.12 -7.78
N LEU A 12 11.49 9.76 -9.07
CA LEU A 12 10.41 10.13 -9.98
C LEU A 12 9.07 9.52 -9.53
N SER A 13 9.07 8.27 -9.08
CA SER A 13 7.86 7.59 -8.61
C SER A 13 7.30 8.21 -7.33
N ILE A 14 8.17 8.62 -6.40
CA ILE A 14 7.78 9.35 -5.17
C ILE A 14 7.22 10.71 -5.53
N ASN A 15 7.89 11.46 -6.40
CA ASN A 15 7.41 12.78 -6.84
C ASN A 15 6.03 12.66 -7.50
N TYR A 16 5.80 11.61 -8.29
CA TYR A 16 4.50 11.36 -8.91
C TYR A 16 3.40 11.09 -7.88
N ALA A 17 3.68 10.26 -6.86
CA ALA A 17 2.73 10.00 -5.78
C ALA A 17 2.39 11.29 -4.99
N ILE A 18 3.40 12.13 -4.72
CA ILE A 18 3.20 13.44 -4.10
C ILE A 18 2.33 14.32 -5.01
N GLU A 19 2.63 14.38 -6.30
CA GLU A 19 1.86 15.17 -7.26
C GLU A 19 0.38 14.76 -7.30
N ALA A 20 0.14 13.45 -7.36
CA ALA A 20 -1.20 12.86 -7.39
C ALA A 20 -2.00 13.24 -6.14
N HIS A 21 -1.48 12.93 -4.95
CA HIS A 21 -2.24 13.07 -3.71
C HIS A 21 -2.28 14.51 -3.18
N GLN A 22 -1.23 15.31 -3.40
CA GLN A 22 -1.16 16.65 -2.81
C GLN A 22 -1.83 17.72 -3.67
N PHE A 23 -1.74 17.61 -5.00
CA PHE A 23 -2.20 18.65 -5.92
C PHE A 23 -3.40 18.21 -6.77
N ASN A 24 -3.65 16.91 -6.90
CA ASN A 24 -4.74 16.38 -7.72
C ASN A 24 -5.70 15.43 -6.97
N PRO A 25 -6.05 15.67 -5.68
CA PRO A 25 -6.94 14.77 -4.97
C PRO A 25 -8.39 14.91 -5.50
N GLN A 26 -9.17 13.82 -5.50
CA GLN A 26 -10.60 13.89 -5.84
C GLN A 26 -11.38 14.80 -4.90
N LYS A 27 -10.98 14.86 -3.63
CA LYS A 27 -11.55 15.72 -2.60
C LYS A 27 -10.41 16.35 -1.79
N PRO A 28 -10.52 17.60 -1.32
CA PRO A 28 -9.45 18.23 -0.53
C PRO A 28 -8.97 17.40 0.66
N ASN A 29 -9.89 16.67 1.31
CA ASN A 29 -9.57 15.81 2.45
C ASN A 29 -8.74 14.57 2.07
N ASN A 30 -8.76 14.11 0.82
CA ASN A 30 -7.95 12.96 0.36
C ASN A 30 -6.45 13.31 0.29
N ALA A 31 -6.09 14.60 0.28
CA ALA A 31 -4.69 15.03 0.37
C ALA A 31 -4.10 14.90 1.78
N LEU A 32 -4.92 14.57 2.77
CA LEU A 32 -4.56 14.65 4.19
C LEU A 32 -4.85 13.31 4.89
N ARG A 33 -4.08 13.02 5.92
CA ARG A 33 -4.29 11.86 6.77
C ARG A 33 -5.42 12.12 7.76
N PHE A 34 -6.27 11.11 7.94
CA PHE A 34 -7.55 11.28 8.64
C PHE A 34 -7.43 11.54 10.15
N TRP A 35 -6.34 11.13 10.80
CA TRP A 35 -6.20 11.30 12.26
C TRP A 35 -6.00 12.75 12.70
N ASP A 36 -5.44 13.61 11.85
CA ASP A 36 -5.16 15.01 12.19
C ASP A 36 -5.65 16.02 11.17
N MET A 37 -6.06 15.58 9.97
CA MET A 37 -6.47 16.43 8.85
C MET A 37 -5.42 17.50 8.52
N GLN A 38 -4.14 17.19 8.69
CA GLN A 38 -3.01 18.12 8.50
C GLN A 38 -1.81 17.44 7.84
N THR A 39 -1.51 16.20 8.21
CA THR A 39 -0.37 15.46 7.66
C THR A 39 -0.66 15.06 6.21
N PRO A 40 0.25 15.27 5.25
CA PRO A 40 0.03 14.90 3.85
C PRO A 40 -0.24 13.41 3.66
N TYR A 41 -1.21 13.05 2.81
CA TYR A 41 -1.56 11.65 2.56
C TYR A 41 -0.38 10.85 1.99
N ALA A 42 0.43 11.49 1.14
CA ALA A 42 1.54 10.86 0.44
C ALA A 42 2.56 10.12 1.34
N ILE A 43 2.62 10.43 2.65
CA ILE A 43 3.47 9.68 3.58
C ILE A 43 3.08 8.20 3.68
N HIS A 44 1.80 7.87 3.48
CA HIS A 44 1.27 6.51 3.56
C HIS A 44 1.80 5.61 2.43
N PRO A 45 1.56 5.93 1.14
CA PRO A 45 2.10 5.12 0.04
C PRO A 45 3.64 5.11 0.04
N ILE A 46 4.30 6.20 0.45
CA ILE A 46 5.76 6.23 0.63
C ILE A 46 6.21 5.24 1.69
N TRP A 47 5.57 5.22 2.87
CA TRP A 47 5.92 4.26 3.92
C TRP A 47 5.75 2.82 3.44
N CYS A 48 4.64 2.51 2.78
CA CYS A 48 4.36 1.17 2.25
C CYS A 48 5.47 0.72 1.30
N ALA A 49 5.79 1.55 0.31
CA ALA A 49 6.77 1.25 -0.72
C ALA A 49 8.20 1.11 -0.18
N ILE A 50 8.65 2.04 0.68
CA ILE A 50 9.99 1.98 1.25
C ILE A 50 10.12 0.77 2.17
N THR A 51 9.09 0.44 2.95
CA THR A 51 9.10 -0.78 3.79
C THR A 51 9.29 -2.03 2.94
N LEU A 52 8.57 -2.17 1.82
CA LEU A 52 8.78 -3.28 0.87
C LEU A 52 10.22 -3.29 0.31
N LEU A 53 10.78 -2.13 -0.07
CA LEU A 53 12.15 -2.04 -0.58
C LEU A 53 13.22 -2.50 0.41
N THR A 54 12.94 -2.44 1.71
CA THR A 54 13.85 -2.95 2.75
C THR A 54 13.79 -4.47 2.96
N GLU A 55 12.92 -5.19 2.26
CA GLU A 55 12.77 -6.63 2.40
C GLU A 55 13.92 -7.42 1.78
N THR A 56 14.96 -7.67 2.55
CA THR A 56 16.16 -8.41 2.10
C THR A 56 15.89 -9.85 1.64
N LYS A 57 14.77 -10.46 2.06
CA LYS A 57 14.39 -11.84 1.72
C LYS A 57 13.39 -11.94 0.56
N LEU A 58 12.76 -10.84 0.15
CA LEU A 58 11.80 -10.83 -0.95
C LEU A 58 12.54 -10.59 -2.26
N PRO A 59 12.34 -11.35 -3.34
CA PRO A 59 13.17 -11.22 -4.54
C PRO A 59 12.79 -9.96 -5.35
N ASP A 60 13.74 -9.47 -6.16
CA ASP A 60 13.63 -8.19 -6.87
C ASP A 60 12.47 -8.18 -7.88
N GLU A 61 12.16 -9.32 -8.51
CA GLU A 61 11.02 -9.45 -9.42
C GLU A 61 9.65 -9.21 -8.77
N ILE A 62 9.59 -9.26 -7.43
CA ILE A 62 8.41 -8.86 -6.65
C ILE A 62 8.63 -7.46 -6.06
N ARG A 63 9.82 -7.21 -5.49
CA ARG A 63 10.13 -5.98 -4.74
C ARG A 63 10.09 -4.73 -5.63
N ILE A 64 10.65 -4.82 -6.84
CA ILE A 64 10.79 -3.68 -7.76
C ILE A 64 9.45 -3.24 -8.38
N PRO A 65 8.63 -4.12 -8.98
CA PRO A 65 7.30 -3.69 -9.40
C PRO A 65 6.38 -3.40 -8.21
N GLY A 66 6.55 -4.12 -7.09
CA GLY A 66 5.71 -3.97 -5.91
C GLY A 66 5.84 -2.63 -5.20
N TYR A 67 7.05 -2.05 -5.08
CA TYR A 67 7.20 -0.77 -4.39
C TYR A 67 6.55 0.35 -5.22
N GLN A 68 6.69 0.27 -6.54
CA GLN A 68 6.12 1.26 -7.45
C GLN A 68 4.60 1.15 -7.45
N ALA A 69 4.06 -0.07 -7.44
CA ALA A 69 2.63 -0.29 -7.23
C ALA A 69 2.15 0.26 -5.89
N LEU A 70 2.87 0.04 -4.78
CA LEU A 70 2.52 0.62 -3.47
C LEU A 70 2.60 2.15 -3.43
N LEU A 71 3.54 2.78 -4.15
CA LEU A 71 3.57 4.24 -4.26
C LEU A 71 2.30 4.79 -4.93
N TRP A 72 1.69 4.01 -5.81
CA TRP A 72 0.61 4.45 -6.69
C TRP A 72 -0.75 3.79 -6.44
N HIS A 73 -0.83 2.90 -5.44
CA HIS A 73 -2.00 2.01 -5.27
C HIS A 73 -3.32 2.76 -5.06
N ASP A 74 -3.26 3.92 -4.40
CA ASP A 74 -4.44 4.76 -4.12
C ASP A 74 -4.67 5.84 -5.19
N ILE A 75 -3.81 5.98 -6.21
CA ILE A 75 -3.94 7.06 -7.21
C ILE A 75 -5.28 6.96 -7.94
N LEU A 76 -5.66 5.75 -8.36
CA LEU A 76 -6.91 5.52 -9.09
C LEU A 76 -8.15 5.68 -8.21
N GLU A 77 -8.02 5.46 -6.90
CA GLU A 77 -9.12 5.59 -5.93
C GLU A 77 -9.32 7.06 -5.50
N ASP A 78 -8.22 7.75 -5.18
CA ASP A 78 -8.27 8.98 -4.40
C ASP A 78 -7.92 10.26 -5.16
N THR A 79 -7.44 10.14 -6.41
CA THR A 79 -6.95 11.28 -7.20
C THR A 79 -7.68 11.43 -8.53
N THR A 80 -7.46 12.55 -9.22
CA THR A 80 -8.06 12.84 -10.53
C THR A 80 -7.12 12.52 -11.70
N ILE A 81 -5.92 12.00 -11.44
CA ILE A 81 -4.93 11.70 -12.48
C ILE A 81 -4.85 10.19 -12.76
N SER A 82 -4.50 9.84 -13.99
CA SER A 82 -4.20 8.46 -14.38
C SER A 82 -2.84 8.02 -13.85
N LEU A 83 -2.44 6.77 -14.09
CA LEU A 83 -1.06 6.34 -13.92
C LEU A 83 -0.16 6.91 -15.03
N PRO A 84 1.18 6.95 -14.85
CA PRO A 84 2.11 7.36 -15.91
C PRO A 84 1.99 6.47 -17.15
N ASP A 85 2.03 7.07 -18.33
CA ASP A 85 1.90 6.34 -19.60
C ASP A 85 3.04 5.32 -19.82
N ASP A 86 4.24 5.66 -19.37
CA ASP A 86 5.45 4.85 -19.44
C ASP A 86 5.59 3.82 -18.31
N ALA A 87 4.64 3.79 -17.36
CA ALA A 87 4.63 2.74 -16.33
C ALA A 87 4.46 1.36 -16.98
N SER A 88 5.23 0.39 -16.48
CA SER A 88 5.17 -0.99 -16.97
C SER A 88 3.78 -1.62 -16.79
N ASP A 89 3.40 -2.52 -17.69
CA ASP A 89 2.11 -3.23 -17.63
C ASP A 89 1.94 -3.99 -16.31
N THR A 90 3.03 -4.55 -15.76
CA THR A 90 3.01 -5.22 -14.45
C THR A 90 2.61 -4.27 -13.34
N VAL A 91 3.17 -3.06 -13.30
CA VAL A 91 2.85 -2.07 -12.27
C VAL A 91 1.43 -1.56 -12.43
N LYS A 92 1.00 -1.25 -13.67
CA LYS A 92 -0.38 -0.84 -13.96
C LYS A 92 -1.39 -1.90 -13.51
N GLN A 93 -1.13 -3.17 -13.82
CA GLN A 93 -1.98 -4.28 -13.41
C GLN A 93 -2.03 -4.44 -11.88
N LEU A 94 -0.88 -4.34 -11.19
CA LEU A 94 -0.85 -4.41 -9.72
C LEU A 94 -1.65 -3.28 -9.08
N VAL A 95 -1.50 -2.03 -9.54
CA VAL A 95 -2.30 -0.90 -9.03
C VAL A 95 -3.79 -1.13 -9.27
N GLN A 96 -4.15 -1.56 -10.48
CA GLN A 96 -5.54 -1.85 -10.82
C GLN A 96 -6.14 -2.96 -9.95
N ASP A 97 -5.36 -4.00 -9.62
CA ASP A 97 -5.80 -5.09 -8.74
C ASP A 97 -5.79 -4.73 -7.25
N MET A 98 -5.10 -3.65 -6.87
CA MET A 98 -5.14 -3.08 -5.53
C MET A 98 -6.27 -2.04 -5.36
N THR A 99 -6.92 -1.64 -6.45
CA THR A 99 -8.01 -0.67 -6.50
C THR A 99 -9.36 -1.35 -6.22
N PHE A 100 -10.06 -0.93 -5.18
CA PHE A 100 -11.37 -1.44 -4.74
C PHE A 100 -12.38 -0.28 -4.59
N GLN A 101 -13.67 -0.59 -4.65
CA GLN A 101 -14.70 0.45 -4.51
C GLN A 101 -14.80 0.97 -3.08
N ASN A 102 -14.57 0.09 -2.10
CA ASN A 102 -14.59 0.38 -0.67
C ASN A 102 -13.98 -0.81 0.09
N PHE A 103 -13.94 -0.70 1.42
CA PHE A 103 -13.34 -1.73 2.25
C PHE A 103 -14.12 -3.06 2.28
N ASP A 104 -15.44 -3.04 2.09
CA ASP A 104 -16.23 -4.29 2.00
C ASP A 104 -15.95 -5.03 0.69
N ASP A 105 -15.87 -4.29 -0.42
CA ASP A 105 -15.45 -4.79 -1.74
C ASP A 105 -14.05 -5.41 -1.69
N GLU A 106 -13.10 -4.79 -0.97
CA GLU A 106 -11.78 -5.38 -0.73
C GLU A 106 -11.86 -6.72 0.01
N ILE A 107 -12.65 -6.80 1.09
CA ILE A 107 -12.79 -8.05 1.86
C ILE A 107 -13.36 -9.18 0.98
N GLU A 108 -14.33 -8.86 0.12
CA GLU A 108 -15.00 -9.82 -0.74
C GLU A 108 -14.08 -10.32 -1.87
N HIS A 109 -13.39 -9.41 -2.56
CA HIS A 109 -12.73 -9.73 -3.84
C HIS A 109 -11.21 -9.85 -3.78
N LEU A 110 -10.55 -9.43 -2.69
CA LEU A 110 -9.07 -9.50 -2.59
C LEU A 110 -8.51 -10.92 -2.75
N TRP A 111 -9.26 -11.94 -2.32
CA TRP A 111 -8.79 -13.32 -2.34
C TRP A 111 -8.71 -13.92 -3.76
N GLU A 112 -9.43 -13.32 -4.72
CA GLU A 112 -9.39 -13.65 -6.14
C GLU A 112 -8.18 -13.04 -6.85
N LYS A 113 -7.53 -12.05 -6.23
CA LYS A 113 -6.35 -11.37 -6.78
C LYS A 113 -5.08 -12.20 -6.64
N SER A 114 -4.01 -11.76 -7.31
CA SER A 114 -2.72 -12.45 -7.27
C SER A 114 -2.12 -12.49 -5.85
N ASP A 115 -1.23 -13.46 -5.62
CA ASP A 115 -0.50 -13.58 -4.35
C ASP A 115 0.34 -12.33 -4.05
N THR A 116 0.81 -11.63 -5.09
CA THR A 116 1.54 -10.36 -4.94
C THR A 116 0.60 -9.26 -4.43
N VAL A 117 -0.62 -9.15 -4.95
CA VAL A 117 -1.59 -8.15 -4.49
C VAL A 117 -1.94 -8.36 -3.01
N LYS A 118 -2.12 -9.63 -2.59
CA LYS A 118 -2.32 -9.98 -1.17
C LYS A 118 -1.12 -9.57 -0.31
N LEU A 119 0.11 -9.79 -0.80
CA LEU A 119 1.32 -9.30 -0.13
C LEU A 119 1.30 -7.78 0.02
N LEU A 120 1.07 -7.03 -1.06
CA LEU A 120 1.07 -5.58 -1.05
C LEU A 120 -0.05 -5.00 -0.15
N LYS A 121 -1.24 -5.62 -0.14
CA LYS A 121 -2.33 -5.23 0.77
C LYS A 121 -1.97 -5.43 2.24
N LEU A 122 -1.09 -6.36 2.61
CA LEU A 122 -0.59 -6.43 3.97
C LEU A 122 0.22 -5.18 4.35
N TYR A 123 1.02 -4.61 3.45
CA TYR A 123 1.73 -3.35 3.70
C TYR A 123 0.77 -2.19 3.90
N ASP A 124 -0.21 -2.05 2.98
CA ASP A 124 -1.28 -1.06 3.06
C ASP A 124 -2.03 -1.17 4.41
N LYS A 125 -2.62 -2.34 4.72
CA LYS A 125 -3.37 -2.52 5.97
C LYS A 125 -2.51 -2.31 7.22
N THR A 126 -1.24 -2.70 7.18
CA THR A 126 -0.32 -2.48 8.31
C THR A 126 -0.09 -0.99 8.54
N SER A 127 0.16 -0.24 7.46
CA SER A 127 0.33 1.22 7.51
C SER A 127 -0.92 1.92 8.06
N ILE A 128 -2.12 1.54 7.59
CA ILE A 128 -3.39 2.03 8.13
C ILE A 128 -3.52 1.73 9.64
N LEU A 129 -3.15 0.52 10.09
CA LEU A 129 -3.27 0.16 11.50
C LEU A 129 -2.27 0.91 12.40
N LEU A 130 -1.12 1.33 11.87
CA LEU A 130 -0.15 2.15 12.61
C LEU A 130 -0.71 3.53 12.98
N ASP A 131 -1.64 4.05 12.20
CA ASP A 131 -2.19 5.41 12.36
C ASP A 131 -3.70 5.45 12.66
N ALA A 132 -4.32 4.28 12.87
CA ALA A 132 -5.74 4.08 13.15
C ALA A 132 -6.20 4.49 14.57
N VAL A 133 -5.55 5.48 15.21
CA VAL A 133 -5.94 6.00 16.53
C VAL A 133 -7.37 6.57 16.55
N TRP A 134 -7.82 7.05 15.39
CA TRP A 134 -9.14 7.64 15.16
C TRP A 134 -10.26 6.62 14.95
N MET A 135 -9.93 5.33 14.71
CA MET A 135 -10.93 4.30 14.45
C MET A 135 -11.63 3.89 15.74
N ASP A 136 -12.95 3.74 15.68
CA ASP A 136 -13.71 3.09 16.73
C ASP A 136 -13.36 1.59 16.85
N LYS A 137 -13.82 0.95 17.94
CA LYS A 137 -13.53 -0.45 18.24
C LYS A 137 -14.01 -1.41 17.15
N ALA A 138 -15.20 -1.17 16.58
CA ALA A 138 -15.77 -2.07 15.58
C ALA A 138 -14.98 -1.99 14.28
N LYS A 139 -14.67 -0.77 13.81
CA LYS A 139 -13.85 -0.51 12.63
C LYS A 139 -12.45 -1.08 12.80
N TRP A 140 -11.81 -0.82 13.95
CA TRP A 140 -10.50 -1.38 14.27
C TRP A 140 -10.49 -2.91 14.19
N ASN A 141 -11.43 -3.58 14.88
CA ASN A 141 -11.47 -5.03 14.91
C ASN A 141 -11.72 -5.63 13.52
N LYS A 142 -12.51 -4.96 12.67
CA LYS A 142 -12.71 -5.36 11.27
C LYS A 142 -11.41 -5.27 10.45
N HIS A 143 -10.66 -4.17 10.57
CA HIS A 143 -9.35 -4.03 9.92
C HIS A 143 -8.33 -5.06 10.43
N VAL A 144 -8.29 -5.29 11.75
CA VAL A 144 -7.41 -6.30 12.35
C VAL A 144 -7.75 -7.71 11.87
N GLU A 145 -9.03 -8.09 11.80
CA GLU A 145 -9.42 -9.41 11.31
C GLU A 145 -8.94 -9.63 9.88
N HIS A 146 -9.15 -8.65 9.00
CA HIS A 146 -8.71 -8.71 7.61
C HIS A 146 -7.17 -8.77 7.49
N ALA A 147 -6.46 -7.90 8.21
CA ALA A 147 -5.00 -7.86 8.21
C ALA A 147 -4.38 -9.17 8.76
N ARG A 148 -5.02 -9.84 9.73
CA ARG A 148 -4.57 -11.15 10.24
C ARG A 148 -4.68 -12.25 9.19
N LYS A 149 -5.75 -12.27 8.38
CA LYS A 149 -5.86 -13.23 7.27
C LYS A 149 -4.74 -13.03 6.24
N LEU A 150 -4.44 -11.78 5.90
CA LEU A 150 -3.30 -11.44 5.03
C LEU A 150 -1.96 -11.81 5.66
N LEU A 151 -1.77 -11.54 6.95
CA LEU A 151 -0.58 -11.90 7.70
C LEU A 151 -0.31 -13.42 7.64
N ASP A 152 -1.33 -14.22 7.94
CA ASP A 152 -1.21 -15.68 7.91
C ASP A 152 -0.87 -16.18 6.50
N PHE A 153 -1.54 -15.63 5.48
CA PHE A 153 -1.22 -15.93 4.08
C PHE A 153 0.22 -15.58 3.72
N VAL A 154 0.65 -14.35 4.01
CA VAL A 154 1.99 -13.86 3.66
C VAL A 154 3.08 -14.64 4.38
N MET A 155 2.89 -14.94 5.67
CA MET A 155 3.81 -15.76 6.44
C MET A 155 3.95 -17.17 5.82
N ASN A 156 2.85 -17.79 5.42
CA ASN A 156 2.87 -19.13 4.82
C ASN A 156 3.48 -19.13 3.40
N LYS A 157 3.23 -18.09 2.62
CA LYS A 157 3.64 -18.01 1.20
C LYS A 157 5.07 -17.48 1.01
N TYR A 158 5.43 -16.43 1.75
CA TYR A 158 6.67 -15.66 1.57
C TYR A 158 7.63 -15.77 2.77
N GLY A 159 7.19 -16.37 3.88
CA GLY A 159 8.00 -16.55 5.07
C GLY A 159 8.11 -15.30 5.94
N GLU A 160 9.17 -15.24 6.73
CA GLU A 160 9.42 -14.16 7.69
C GLU A 160 10.02 -12.91 7.01
N LEU A 161 9.14 -12.09 6.47
CA LEU A 161 9.41 -10.74 6.00
C LEU A 161 9.37 -9.72 7.17
N ASN A 162 9.96 -8.54 7.01
CA ASN A 162 9.87 -7.46 8.00
C ASN A 162 8.40 -7.05 8.23
N ILE A 163 7.60 -6.99 7.17
CA ILE A 163 6.17 -6.65 7.29
C ILE A 163 5.40 -7.63 8.17
N VAL A 164 5.75 -8.92 8.14
CA VAL A 164 5.13 -9.95 9.00
C VAL A 164 5.42 -9.65 10.47
N ASN A 165 6.65 -9.24 10.79
CA ASN A 165 7.03 -8.89 12.16
C ASN A 165 6.29 -7.64 12.66
N ILE A 166 6.17 -6.61 11.82
CA ILE A 166 5.43 -5.38 12.16
C ILE A 166 3.94 -5.70 12.34
N ALA A 167 3.34 -6.39 11.36
CA ALA A 167 1.92 -6.74 11.37
C ALA A 167 1.53 -7.58 12.59
N ARG A 168 2.36 -8.56 13.02
CA ARG A 168 2.13 -9.37 14.23
C ARG A 168 1.95 -8.53 15.49
N VAL A 169 2.69 -7.43 15.61
CA VAL A 169 2.67 -6.58 16.80
C VAL A 169 1.45 -5.65 16.81
N ILE A 170 1.02 -5.17 15.64
CA ILE A 170 -0.06 -4.17 15.56
C ILE A 170 -1.45 -4.78 15.36
N CYS A 171 -1.56 -5.98 14.79
CA CYS A 171 -2.84 -6.63 14.48
C CYS A 171 -3.46 -7.30 15.72
N ILE A 172 -3.65 -6.51 16.78
CA ILE A 172 -4.21 -6.94 18.06
C ILE A 172 -5.63 -6.37 18.21
N PRO A 173 -6.65 -7.21 18.46
CA PRO A 173 -8.02 -6.73 18.70
C PRO A 173 -8.09 -5.79 19.92
N LYS A 174 -8.97 -4.79 19.83
CA LYS A 174 -9.34 -3.88 20.93
C LYS A 174 -10.59 -4.37 21.66
#